data_AF-A0A171KPJ5-F1
#
_entry.id   AF-A0A171KPJ5-F1
#
_cell.length_a   1.000
_cell.length_b   1.000
_cell.length_c   1.000
_cell.angle_alpha   90.00
_cell.angle_beta   90.00
_cell.angle_gamma   90.00
#
_symmetry.space_group_name_H-M   'P 1'
#
loop_
_entity.id
_entity.type
_entity.pdbx_description
1 polymer ?
#
loop_
_entity_poly.entity_id
_entity_poly.type
_entity_poly.pdbx_seq_one_letter_code
_entity_poly.pdbx_strand_id
1 'polypeptide(L)'
;MDELQTPTTVGETGFFTVTLTWDGEGDVDLHTFEPQGAHVYYASRPGQSGYLDTDNVIAYGPEHYYASCDANVLQAGVYQIGINNYARAAGRTATVQLSSAKDGELLTRRLPVGEVRGNSGNNSPIPVFNVKVAQSAEGVWSVTPQ
;
A
#
# COMPACT_ATOMS: atom_id res chain seq x y z
N MET A 1 -13.66 -12.77 -36.83
CA MET A 1 -13.96 -11.82 -35.75
C MET A 1 -12.92 -12.08 -34.70
N ASP A 2 -12.00 -11.14 -34.49
CA ASP A 2 -11.01 -11.24 -33.41
C ASP A 2 -11.77 -11.12 -32.09
N GLU A 3 -11.75 -12.19 -31.29
CA GLU A 3 -12.07 -12.09 -29.88
C GLU A 3 -10.99 -11.23 -29.23
N LEU A 4 -11.39 -10.14 -28.58
CA LEU A 4 -10.55 -9.49 -27.59
C LEU A 4 -10.29 -10.52 -26.47
N GLN A 5 -9.13 -11.16 -26.50
CA GLN A 5 -8.57 -11.77 -25.30
C GLN A 5 -8.35 -10.63 -24.30
N THR A 6 -9.16 -10.59 -23.25
CA THR A 6 -8.83 -9.80 -22.07
C THR A 6 -7.47 -10.31 -21.58
N PRO A 7 -6.43 -9.45 -21.51
CA PRO A 7 -5.19 -9.88 -20.91
C PRO A 7 -5.53 -10.34 -19.49
N THR A 8 -5.24 -11.59 -19.18
CA THR A 8 -5.25 -12.07 -17.81
C THR A 8 -4.05 -11.40 -17.15
N THR A 9 -4.22 -10.15 -16.74
CA THR A 9 -3.32 -9.51 -15.80
C THR A 9 -3.45 -10.34 -14.53
N VAL A 10 -2.58 -11.34 -14.39
CA VAL A 10 -2.27 -11.92 -13.08
C VAL A 10 -1.48 -10.82 -12.36
N GLY A 11 -2.18 -9.73 -12.00
CA GLY A 11 -1.65 -8.82 -11.00
C GLY A 11 -1.54 -9.63 -9.73
N GLU A 12 -0.44 -9.50 -9.01
CA GLU A 12 -0.38 -10.04 -7.65
C GLU A 12 -1.57 -9.44 -6.89
N THR A 13 -2.53 -10.28 -6.52
CA THR A 13 -3.69 -9.86 -5.75
C THR A 13 -3.46 -10.27 -4.31
N GLY A 14 -3.17 -9.28 -3.47
CA GLY A 14 -3.23 -9.46 -2.03
C GLY A 14 -4.68 -9.59 -1.56
N PHE A 15 -4.88 -10.09 -0.33
CA PHE A 15 -6.18 -10.04 0.34
C PHE A 15 -6.72 -8.60 0.33
N PHE A 16 -5.82 -7.65 0.60
CA PHE A 16 -5.95 -6.26 0.19
C PHE A 16 -4.64 -5.76 -0.43
N THR A 17 -4.75 -4.74 -1.27
CA THR A 17 -3.63 -4.04 -1.89
C THR A 17 -3.72 -2.56 -1.56
N VAL A 18 -2.61 -1.98 -1.15
CA VAL A 18 -2.44 -0.52 -1.09
C VAL A 18 -1.56 -0.10 -2.25
N THR A 19 -2.07 0.78 -3.11
CA THR A 19 -1.35 1.34 -4.26
C THR A 19 -1.02 2.80 -3.98
N LEU A 20 0.24 3.17 -4.13
CA LEU A 20 0.72 4.55 -4.13
C LEU A 20 1.09 4.98 -5.55
N THR A 21 0.64 6.15 -5.95
CA THR A 21 1.11 6.90 -7.14
C THR A 21 1.25 8.38 -6.79
N TRP A 22 1.95 9.16 -7.61
CA TRP A 22 2.03 10.61 -7.46
C TRP A 22 2.14 11.32 -8.82
N ASP A 23 1.86 12.63 -8.84
CA ASP A 23 1.70 13.41 -10.08
C ASP A 23 3.01 13.98 -10.66
N GLY A 24 3.98 13.10 -10.87
CA GLY A 24 5.19 13.30 -11.68
C GLY A 24 6.49 13.30 -10.88
N GLU A 25 7.64 13.57 -11.53
CA GLU A 25 8.97 13.19 -11.00
C GLU A 25 9.20 13.39 -9.49
N GLY A 26 9.74 12.34 -8.88
CA GLY A 26 10.00 12.27 -7.46
C GLY A 26 10.19 10.82 -7.03
N ASP A 27 10.41 10.67 -5.74
CA ASP A 27 10.61 9.41 -5.03
C ASP A 27 9.77 9.51 -3.74
N VAL A 28 8.67 8.75 -3.72
CA VAL A 28 7.70 8.75 -2.62
C VAL A 28 7.54 7.31 -2.17
N ASP A 29 7.98 7.02 -0.94
CA ASP A 29 7.90 5.69 -0.38
C ASP A 29 6.51 5.42 0.20
N LEU A 30 5.99 4.23 -0.05
CA LEU A 30 4.89 3.63 0.70
C LEU A 30 5.42 2.96 1.97
N HIS A 31 4.81 3.30 3.10
CA HIS A 31 5.08 2.67 4.38
C HIS A 31 3.82 1.99 4.92
N THR A 32 3.97 0.72 5.30
CA THR A 32 2.94 -0.05 6.00
C THR A 32 3.49 -0.52 7.35
N PHE A 33 2.83 -0.14 8.44
CA PHE A 33 3.06 -0.77 9.74
C PHE A 33 2.00 -1.85 9.95
N GLU A 34 2.43 -3.11 10.04
CA GLU A 34 1.56 -4.25 10.25
C GLU A 34 1.15 -4.40 11.73
N PRO A 35 0.04 -5.10 12.03
CA PRO A 35 -0.50 -5.20 13.39
C PRO A 35 0.49 -5.71 14.46
N GLN A 36 1.40 -6.62 14.11
CA GLN A 36 2.39 -7.17 15.04
C GLN A 36 3.74 -6.44 15.02
N GLY A 37 3.79 -5.25 14.42
CA GLY A 37 4.93 -4.33 14.53
C GLY A 37 5.96 -4.42 13.40
N ALA A 38 5.74 -5.22 12.37
CA ALA A 38 6.56 -5.18 11.17
C ALA A 38 6.36 -3.84 10.44
N HIS A 39 7.46 -3.25 9.96
CA HIS A 39 7.44 -2.03 9.16
C HIS A 39 7.94 -2.34 7.76
N VAL A 40 7.03 -2.24 6.80
CA VAL A 40 7.24 -2.59 5.40
C VAL A 40 7.41 -1.33 4.57
N TYR A 41 8.56 -1.21 3.91
CA TYR A 41 8.95 -0.07 3.07
C TYR A 41 10.16 -0.42 2.19
N TYR A 42 10.66 0.52 1.39
CA TYR A 42 11.70 0.28 0.37
C TYR A 42 12.93 -0.51 0.89
N ALA A 43 13.40 -0.26 2.12
CA ALA A 43 14.57 -0.93 2.70
C ALA A 43 14.25 -2.20 3.49
N SER A 44 12.97 -2.49 3.75
CA SER A 44 12.50 -3.68 4.46
C SER A 44 11.21 -4.18 3.82
N ARG A 45 11.31 -4.74 2.60
CA ARG A 45 10.15 -5.07 1.76
C ARG A 45 9.31 -6.24 2.27
N PRO A 46 9.85 -7.36 2.79
CA PRO A 46 9.04 -8.41 3.36
C PRO A 46 8.54 -8.01 4.75
N GLY A 47 7.22 -8.10 4.95
CA GLY A 47 6.56 -8.04 6.25
C GLY A 47 6.27 -9.43 6.80
N GLN A 48 5.45 -9.48 7.85
CA GLN A 48 4.92 -10.73 8.40
C GLN A 48 3.60 -11.10 7.75
N SER A 49 2.83 -10.13 7.29
CA SER A 49 1.50 -10.30 6.69
C SER A 49 1.50 -10.06 5.19
N GLY A 50 2.39 -9.20 4.71
CA GLY A 50 2.48 -8.83 3.30
C GLY A 50 3.88 -8.40 2.90
N TYR A 51 3.99 -7.73 1.77
CA TYR A 51 5.27 -7.20 1.28
C TYR A 51 5.06 -5.99 0.37
N LEU A 52 6.13 -5.19 0.22
CA LEU A 52 6.24 -4.15 -0.80
C LEU A 52 6.83 -4.77 -2.08
N ASP A 53 6.21 -4.52 -3.23
CA ASP A 53 6.62 -5.09 -4.52
C ASP A 53 7.89 -4.45 -5.09
N THR A 54 7.89 -3.13 -5.19
CA THR A 54 8.91 -2.32 -5.82
C THR A 54 9.14 -1.06 -5.02
N ASP A 55 10.37 -0.58 -5.13
CA ASP A 55 10.77 0.75 -4.70
C ASP A 55 10.90 1.59 -5.98
N ASN A 56 9.91 2.44 -6.24
CA ASN A 56 9.85 3.19 -7.49
C ASN A 56 10.33 4.62 -7.27
N VAL A 57 11.56 4.89 -7.67
CA VAL A 57 12.20 6.19 -7.46
C VAL A 57 12.05 7.16 -8.64
N ILE A 58 11.16 6.86 -9.60
CA ILE A 58 11.02 7.61 -10.85
C ILE A 58 9.57 8.01 -11.16
N ALA A 59 9.45 9.14 -11.87
CA ALA A 59 8.21 9.60 -12.49
C ALA A 59 7.01 9.60 -11.53
N TYR A 60 6.05 8.70 -11.68
CA TYR A 60 4.70 8.76 -11.06
C TYR A 60 4.38 7.54 -10.16
N GLY A 61 5.40 6.80 -9.74
CA GLY A 61 5.24 5.48 -9.13
C GLY A 61 4.88 4.43 -10.20
N PRO A 62 4.16 3.35 -9.86
CA PRO A 62 3.55 3.05 -8.57
C PRO A 62 4.48 2.29 -7.60
N GLU A 63 4.05 2.24 -6.34
CA GLU A 63 4.45 1.23 -5.35
C GLU A 63 3.21 0.50 -4.79
N HIS A 64 3.34 -0.78 -4.48
CA HIS A 64 2.26 -1.60 -3.94
C HIS A 64 2.68 -2.36 -2.69
N TYR A 65 1.82 -2.30 -1.67
CA TYR A 65 1.84 -3.27 -0.59
C TYR A 65 0.75 -4.31 -0.81
N TYR A 66 1.14 -5.60 -0.82
CA TYR A 66 0.24 -6.74 -0.98
C TYR A 66 0.13 -7.52 0.33
N ALA A 67 -1.05 -7.53 0.96
CA ALA A 67 -1.31 -8.41 2.10
C ALA A 67 -1.58 -9.85 1.63
N SER A 68 -1.06 -10.84 2.34
CA SER A 68 -1.20 -12.26 1.96
C SER A 68 -2.66 -12.71 1.92
N CYS A 69 -2.98 -13.55 0.93
CA CYS A 69 -4.24 -14.29 0.88
C CYS A 69 -4.24 -15.55 1.78
N ASP A 70 -3.08 -15.97 2.29
CA ASP A 70 -2.97 -17.09 3.23
C ASP A 70 -3.43 -16.65 4.62
N ALA A 71 -4.54 -17.24 5.09
CA ALA A 71 -5.11 -16.96 6.40
C ALA A 71 -4.20 -17.31 7.59
N ASN A 72 -3.15 -18.13 7.39
CA ASN A 72 -2.14 -18.42 8.41
C ASN A 72 -1.05 -17.35 8.49
N VAL A 73 -0.93 -16.51 7.44
CA VAL A 73 0.06 -15.42 7.34
C VAL A 73 -0.60 -14.08 7.60
N LEU A 74 -1.81 -13.86 7.09
CA LEU A 74 -2.56 -12.62 7.26
C LEU A 74 -2.86 -12.34 8.73
N GLN A 75 -2.49 -11.15 9.20
CA GLN A 75 -2.77 -10.73 10.57
C GLN A 75 -4.07 -9.92 10.66
N ALA A 76 -4.92 -10.27 11.62
CA ALA A 76 -6.00 -9.38 12.06
C ALA A 76 -5.41 -8.20 12.86
N GLY A 77 -6.06 -7.05 12.76
CA GLY A 77 -5.64 -5.83 13.45
C GLY A 77 -5.67 -4.61 12.53
N VAL A 78 -4.94 -3.58 12.94
CA VAL A 78 -4.86 -2.31 12.21
C VAL A 78 -3.50 -2.22 11.51
N TYR A 79 -3.54 -2.08 10.19
CA TYR A 79 -2.40 -1.70 9.38
C TYR A 79 -2.41 -0.18 9.23
N GLN A 80 -1.28 0.46 9.52
CA GLN A 80 -1.15 1.91 9.41
C GLN A 80 -0.45 2.24 8.11
N ILE A 81 -1.09 3.03 7.26
CA ILE A 81 -0.58 3.38 5.93
C ILE A 81 -0.07 4.82 5.96
N GLY A 82 1.18 4.99 5.54
CA GLY A 82 1.86 6.27 5.47
C GLY A 82 2.64 6.44 4.18
N ILE A 83 2.98 7.69 3.86
CA ILE A 83 3.89 8.01 2.75
C ILE A 83 5.08 8.85 3.25
N ASN A 84 6.19 8.77 2.54
CA ASN A 84 7.36 9.60 2.80
C ASN A 84 7.86 10.20 1.48
N ASN A 85 7.95 11.53 1.40
CA ASN A 85 8.68 12.17 0.30
C ASN A 85 10.18 11.94 0.54
N TYR A 86 10.71 10.86 -0.04
CA TYR A 86 12.10 10.47 0.13
C TYR A 86 13.02 11.43 -0.61
N ALA A 87 12.69 11.74 -1.86
CA ALA A 87 13.46 12.69 -2.65
C ALA A 87 12.63 13.34 -3.78
N ARG A 88 12.90 14.64 -4.02
CA ARG A 88 12.51 15.36 -5.25
C ARG A 88 11.01 15.41 -5.58
N ALA A 89 10.12 15.02 -4.66
CA ALA A 89 8.68 15.07 -4.89
C ALA A 89 8.00 16.30 -4.25
N ALA A 90 8.74 17.28 -3.71
CA ALA A 90 8.12 18.45 -3.08
C ALA A 90 7.17 19.18 -4.06
N GLY A 91 5.97 19.52 -3.59
CA GLY A 91 4.91 20.12 -4.40
C GLY A 91 4.05 19.13 -5.20
N ARG A 92 4.31 17.82 -5.12
CA ARG A 92 3.46 16.78 -5.71
C ARG A 92 2.29 16.39 -4.82
N THR A 93 1.30 15.77 -5.45
CA THR A 93 0.16 15.11 -4.81
C THR A 93 0.28 13.60 -4.97
N ALA A 94 0.30 12.87 -3.86
CA ALA A 94 0.14 11.43 -3.87
C ALA A 94 -1.34 11.04 -3.97
N THR A 95 -1.61 9.96 -4.70
CA THR A 95 -2.86 9.21 -4.65
C THR A 95 -2.57 7.84 -4.04
N VAL A 96 -3.23 7.54 -2.93
CA VAL A 96 -3.12 6.26 -2.22
C VAL A 96 -4.48 5.58 -2.25
N GLN A 97 -4.51 4.39 -2.82
CA GLN A 97 -5.73 3.62 -3.01
C GLN A 97 -5.65 2.31 -2.23
N LEU A 98 -6.70 2.01 -1.46
CA LEU A 98 -6.95 0.71 -0.87
C LEU A 98 -7.92 -0.07 -1.76
N SER A 99 -7.58 -1.32 -2.07
CA SER A 99 -8.48 -2.27 -2.73
C SER A 99 -8.44 -3.63 -2.05
N SER A 100 -9.49 -4.43 -2.20
CA SER A 100 -9.52 -5.84 -1.78
C SER A 100 -9.76 -6.76 -2.95
N ALA A 101 -9.28 -8.01 -2.83
CA ALA A 101 -9.54 -9.03 -3.84
C ALA A 101 -11.05 -9.31 -4.02
N LYS A 102 -11.86 -9.04 -3.00
CA LYS A 102 -13.30 -9.32 -2.98
C LYS A 102 -14.14 -8.18 -3.55
N ASP A 103 -13.85 -6.95 -3.15
CA ASP A 103 -14.75 -5.81 -3.34
C ASP A 103 -14.17 -4.74 -4.29
N GLY A 104 -12.94 -4.94 -4.78
CA GLY A 104 -12.26 -3.96 -5.63
C GLY A 104 -11.81 -2.75 -4.83
N GLU A 105 -11.92 -1.54 -5.40
CA GLU A 105 -11.54 -0.30 -4.72
C GLU A 105 -12.44 -0.02 -3.51
N LEU A 106 -11.81 0.22 -2.35
CA LEU A 106 -12.48 0.50 -1.09
C LEU A 106 -12.35 1.96 -0.64
N LEU A 107 -11.18 2.56 -0.90
CA LEU A 107 -10.89 3.95 -0.52
C LEU A 107 -9.79 4.51 -1.43
N THR A 108 -9.96 5.74 -1.87
CA THR A 108 -8.90 6.54 -2.48
C THR A 108 -8.71 7.82 -1.70
N ARG A 109 -7.45 8.14 -1.36
CA ARG A 109 -7.04 9.38 -0.68
C ARG A 109 -6.00 10.11 -1.51
N ARG A 110 -6.16 11.42 -1.59
CA ARG A 110 -5.18 12.33 -2.20
C ARG A 110 -4.66 13.31 -1.18
N LEU A 111 -3.34 13.51 -1.17
CA LEU A 111 -2.69 14.40 -0.22
C LEU A 111 -1.38 14.95 -0.80
N PRO A 112 -0.95 16.15 -0.40
CA PRO A 112 0.40 16.63 -0.70
C PRO A 112 1.44 15.68 -0.10
N VAL A 113 2.52 15.41 -0.83
CA VAL A 113 3.60 14.53 -0.33
C VAL A 113 4.48 15.20 0.73
N GLY A 114 4.32 16.51 0.94
CA GLY A 114 5.09 17.31 1.90
C GLY A 114 6.50 17.64 1.43
N GLU A 115 7.31 18.17 2.35
CA GLU A 115 8.73 18.45 2.12
C GLU A 115 9.55 17.16 2.03
N VAL A 116 10.72 17.24 1.40
CA VAL A 116 11.67 16.11 1.32
C VAL A 116 12.21 15.77 2.71
N ARG A 117 12.15 14.50 3.09
CA ARG A 117 12.59 14.01 4.41
C ARG A 117 13.64 12.91 4.33
N GLY A 118 13.74 12.19 3.22
CA GLY A 118 14.64 11.05 3.07
C GLY A 118 14.52 10.06 4.24
N ASN A 119 15.65 9.55 4.72
CA ASN A 119 15.72 8.61 5.85
C ASN A 119 15.09 9.13 7.15
N SER A 120 15.04 10.45 7.37
CA SER A 120 14.42 11.01 8.58
C SER A 120 12.90 10.80 8.63
N GLY A 121 12.29 10.52 7.48
CA GLY A 121 10.86 10.25 7.36
C GLY A 121 10.47 8.80 7.62
N ASN A 122 11.38 7.84 7.50
CA ASN A 122 11.06 6.41 7.52
C ASN A 122 10.27 5.97 8.77
N ASN A 123 10.70 6.42 9.96
CA ASN A 123 10.06 6.05 11.23
C ASN A 123 8.87 6.94 11.62
N SER A 124 8.54 7.94 10.78
CA SER A 124 7.43 8.86 11.05
C SER A 124 6.82 9.36 9.74
N PRO A 125 6.35 8.47 8.86
CA PRO A 125 5.78 8.86 7.57
C PRO A 125 4.54 9.72 7.78
N ILE A 126 4.16 10.48 6.75
CA ILE A 126 2.91 11.24 6.74
C ILE A 126 1.76 10.23 6.74
N PRO A 127 0.90 10.20 7.78
CA PRO A 127 -0.18 9.22 7.86
C PRO A 127 -1.25 9.51 6.80
N VAL A 128 -1.74 8.46 6.14
CA VAL A 128 -2.78 8.57 5.10
C VAL A 128 -4.12 8.03 5.59
N PHE A 129 -4.17 6.76 5.98
CA PHE A 129 -5.33 6.08 6.56
C PHE A 129 -4.92 4.80 7.27
N ASN A 130 -5.85 4.24 8.03
CA ASN A 130 -5.69 2.92 8.64
C ASN A 130 -6.53 1.89 7.87
N VAL A 131 -6.07 0.64 7.85
CA VAL A 131 -6.79 -0.49 7.29
C VAL A 131 -7.05 -1.49 8.41
N LYS A 132 -8.32 -1.71 8.74
CA LYS A 132 -8.70 -2.72 9.73
C LYS A 132 -9.00 -4.05 9.04
N VAL A 133 -8.23 -5.07 9.40
CA VAL A 133 -8.48 -6.46 9.03
C VAL A 133 -9.08 -7.18 10.23
N ALA A 134 -10.19 -7.88 10.03
CA ALA A 134 -10.86 -8.63 11.08
C ALA A 134 -11.33 -9.99 10.58
N GLN A 135 -11.32 -10.98 11.47
CA GLN A 135 -11.91 -12.29 11.26
C GLN A 135 -13.16 -12.42 12.12
N SER A 136 -14.28 -12.84 11.52
CA SER A 136 -15.51 -13.14 12.27
C SER A 136 -15.40 -14.44 13.07
N ALA A 137 -16.35 -14.71 13.96
CA ALA A 137 -16.41 -15.97 14.71
C ALA A 137 -16.56 -17.20 13.79
N GLU A 138 -17.12 -17.01 12.60
CA GLU A 138 -17.29 -18.02 11.55
C GLU A 138 -16.04 -18.15 10.66
N GLY A 139 -14.96 -17.44 10.97
CA GLY A 139 -13.69 -17.50 10.24
C GLY A 139 -13.63 -16.61 8.99
N VAL A 140 -14.63 -15.76 8.76
CA VAL A 140 -14.69 -14.89 7.57
C VAL A 140 -13.81 -13.66 7.76
N TRP A 141 -12.85 -13.47 6.86
CA TRP A 141 -11.99 -12.29 6.84
C TRP A 141 -12.67 -11.11 6.15
N SER A 142 -12.42 -9.92 6.68
CA SER A 142 -12.90 -8.65 6.15
C SER A 142 -11.82 -7.59 6.24
N VAL A 143 -11.88 -6.62 5.33
CA VAL A 143 -11.02 -5.44 5.29
C VAL A 143 -11.88 -4.19 5.23
N THR A 144 -11.57 -3.21 6.06
CA THR A 144 -12.31 -1.94 6.14
C THR A 144 -11.35 -0.77 6.30
N PRO A 145 -11.48 0.31 5.50
CA PRO A 145 -10.75 1.54 5.74
C PRO A 145 -11.25 2.23 7.04
N GLN A 146 -10.35 2.93 7.72
CA GLN A 146 -10.64 3.76 8.90
C GLN A 146 -10.11 5.19 8.73
#